data_AF-A0A7V9LKV7-F1
#
_entry.id   AF-A0A7V9LKV7-F1
#
_cell.length_a   1.000
_cell.length_b   1.000
_cell.length_c   1.000
_cell.angle_alpha   90.00
_cell.angle_beta   90.00
_cell.angle_gamma   90.00
#
_symmetry.space_group_name_H-M   'P 1'
#
loop_
_entity.id
_entity.type
_entity.pdbx_description
1 polymer ?
#
loop_
_entity_poly.entity_id
_entity_poly.type
_entity_poly.pdbx_seq_one_letter_code
_entity_poly.pdbx_strand_id
1 'polypeptide(L)'
;SGYIGGKTANPTYDSVSAGNSGHAEAVQVIFDPAKVTYARLLEYYWRTIDPTTKDRQFCDSGNPYRTAIFVHDEQQKTLAEASKKALSGNKPFREPIVTEIANATRFYPAEDYHQDYYKKNPVRYKFYRLNCGRDARLKQLWGEQAAQ
;
A
#
# COMPACT_ATOMS: atom_id res chain seq x y z
N SER A 1 7.17 1.97 -8.71
CA SER A 1 6.19 2.76 -7.93
C SER A 1 5.53 3.79 -8.83
N GLY A 2 4.42 4.37 -8.39
CA GLY A 2 3.68 5.37 -9.17
C GLY A 2 2.48 5.92 -8.41
N TYR A 3 1.59 6.58 -9.14
CA TYR A 3 0.48 7.37 -8.62
C TYR A 3 -0.84 6.93 -9.26
N ILE A 4 -1.89 6.74 -8.47
CA ILE A 4 -3.21 6.27 -8.94
C ILE A 4 -4.34 6.75 -8.01
N GLY A 5 -5.58 6.73 -8.50
CA GLY A 5 -6.77 7.04 -7.70
C GLY A 5 -7.04 8.53 -7.47
N GLY A 6 -6.23 9.42 -8.05
CA GLY A 6 -6.43 10.87 -8.04
C GLY A 6 -7.10 11.42 -9.30
N LYS A 7 -7.21 12.76 -9.37
CA LYS A 7 -7.90 13.48 -10.45
C LYS A 7 -6.95 14.23 -11.38
N THR A 8 -5.73 14.53 -10.93
CA THR A 8 -4.76 15.30 -11.71
C THR A 8 -4.15 14.43 -12.80
N ALA A 9 -4.22 14.88 -14.06
CA ALA A 9 -3.52 14.21 -15.15
C ALA A 9 -2.01 14.48 -15.06
N ASN A 10 -1.20 13.45 -15.36
CA ASN A 10 0.27 13.51 -15.35
C ASN A 10 0.83 14.17 -14.06
N PRO A 11 0.53 13.62 -12.87
CA PRO A 11 0.99 14.20 -11.62
C PRO A 11 2.52 14.10 -11.49
N THR A 12 3.11 15.03 -10.74
CA THR A 12 4.53 15.03 -10.36
C THR A 12 4.66 14.60 -8.90
N TYR A 13 5.84 14.14 -8.48
CA TYR A 13 6.07 13.83 -7.07
C TYR A 13 5.67 14.99 -6.13
N ASP A 14 6.00 16.24 -6.48
CA ASP A 14 5.67 17.41 -5.65
C ASP A 14 4.15 17.62 -5.53
N SER A 15 3.39 17.44 -6.62
CA SER A 15 1.93 17.63 -6.55
C SER A 15 1.21 16.49 -5.82
N VAL A 16 1.80 15.29 -5.84
CA VAL A 16 1.32 14.13 -5.07
C VAL A 16 1.67 14.30 -3.60
N SER A 17 2.93 14.50 -3.25
CA SER A 17 3.41 14.63 -1.87
C SER A 17 2.76 15.81 -1.13
N ALA A 18 2.42 16.90 -1.83
CA ALA A 18 1.65 18.01 -1.28
C ALA A 18 0.16 17.67 -1.00
N GLY A 19 -0.35 16.53 -1.48
CA GLY A 19 -1.72 16.05 -1.27
C GLY A 19 -2.78 16.64 -2.20
N ASN A 20 -2.41 17.56 -3.10
CA ASN A 20 -3.36 18.29 -3.94
C ASN A 20 -3.85 17.49 -5.16
N SER A 21 -3.15 16.43 -5.56
CA SER A 21 -3.49 15.65 -6.76
C SER A 21 -4.60 14.61 -6.54
N GLY A 22 -4.87 14.27 -5.27
CA GLY A 22 -5.76 13.16 -4.86
C GLY A 22 -5.20 11.76 -5.12
N HIS A 23 -4.00 11.65 -5.70
CA HIS A 23 -3.38 10.35 -5.95
C HIS A 23 -2.86 9.72 -4.66
N ALA A 24 -2.94 8.40 -4.59
CA ALA A 24 -2.15 7.59 -3.66
C ALA A 24 -0.80 7.25 -4.28
N GLU A 25 0.25 7.17 -3.46
CA GLU A 25 1.45 6.43 -3.82
C GLU A 25 1.13 4.93 -3.84
N ALA A 26 1.52 4.26 -4.92
CA ALA A 26 1.18 2.87 -5.14
C ALA A 26 2.30 2.08 -5.83
N VAL A 27 2.19 0.76 -5.73
CA VAL A 27 2.97 -0.21 -6.49
C VAL A 27 2.02 -0.98 -7.38
N GLN A 28 2.29 -1.00 -8.68
CA GLN A 28 1.62 -1.91 -9.61
C GLN A 28 2.38 -3.22 -9.64
N VAL A 29 1.70 -4.32 -9.30
CA VAL A 29 2.29 -5.66 -9.25
C VAL A 29 1.81 -6.45 -10.47
N ILE A 30 2.75 -6.79 -11.36
CA ILE A 30 2.52 -7.73 -12.45
C ILE A 30 2.95 -9.11 -11.93
N PHE A 31 2.07 -10.10 -12.04
CA PHE A 31 2.31 -11.44 -11.51
C PHE A 31 1.79 -12.51 -12.45
N ASP A 32 2.35 -13.71 -12.32
CA ASP A 32 1.91 -14.91 -13.03
C ASP A 32 0.94 -15.70 -12.13
N PRO A 33 -0.36 -15.80 -12.49
CA PRO A 33 -1.36 -16.53 -11.70
C PRO A 33 -1.04 -18.01 -11.48
N ALA A 34 -0.20 -18.62 -12.34
CA ALA A 34 0.24 -20.00 -12.16
C ALA A 34 1.29 -20.16 -11.05
N LYS A 35 1.96 -19.07 -10.66
CA LYS A 35 3.00 -19.07 -9.61
C LYS A 35 2.53 -18.46 -8.30
N VAL A 36 1.70 -17.42 -8.36
CA VAL A 36 1.14 -16.75 -7.19
C VAL A 36 -0.28 -16.28 -7.48
N THR A 37 -1.20 -16.58 -6.58
CA THR A 37 -2.60 -16.17 -6.74
C THR A 37 -2.79 -14.74 -6.23
N TYR A 38 -3.81 -14.06 -6.76
CA TYR A 38 -4.21 -12.74 -6.25
C TYR A 38 -4.58 -12.77 -4.77
N ALA A 39 -5.26 -13.84 -4.31
CA ALA A 39 -5.57 -14.04 -2.89
C ALA A 39 -4.30 -14.09 -2.02
N ARG A 40 -3.22 -14.73 -2.49
CA ARG A 40 -1.94 -14.76 -1.78
C ARG A 40 -1.27 -13.39 -1.74
N LEU A 41 -1.37 -12.60 -2.81
CA LEU A 41 -0.89 -11.21 -2.81
C LEU A 41 -1.65 -10.35 -1.80
N LEU A 42 -2.97 -10.53 -1.68
CA LEU A 42 -3.79 -9.83 -0.67
C LEU A 42 -3.37 -10.22 0.75
N GLU A 43 -3.20 -11.51 1.03
CA GLU A 43 -2.70 -11.98 2.34
C GLU A 43 -1.35 -11.37 2.72
N TYR A 44 -0.46 -11.23 1.74
CA TYR A 44 0.83 -10.58 1.93
C TYR A 44 0.68 -9.08 2.15
N TYR A 45 -0.12 -8.40 1.32
CA TYR A 45 -0.39 -6.97 1.39
C TYR A 45 -0.75 -6.53 2.81
N TRP A 46 -1.72 -7.20 3.45
CA TRP A 46 -2.18 -6.85 4.81
C TRP A 46 -1.05 -6.83 5.85
N ARG A 47 -0.06 -7.71 5.71
CA ARG A 47 1.08 -7.83 6.64
C ARG A 47 2.19 -6.82 6.39
N THR A 48 2.10 -6.05 5.30
CA THR A 48 3.10 -5.05 4.90
C THR A 48 2.71 -3.61 5.25
N ILE A 49 1.45 -3.38 5.65
CA ILE A 49 0.87 -2.07 5.96
C ILE A 49 0.31 -2.03 7.38
N ASP A 50 0.10 -0.83 7.91
CA ASP A 50 -0.87 -0.56 8.96
C ASP A 50 -2.25 -0.26 8.33
N PRO A 51 -3.22 -1.18 8.37
CA PRO A 51 -4.54 -1.00 7.77
C PRO A 51 -5.51 -0.23 8.68
N THR A 52 -5.07 0.26 9.84
CA THR A 52 -5.93 0.87 10.86
C THR A 52 -5.82 2.38 10.91
N THR A 53 -4.90 2.97 10.15
CA THR A 53 -4.67 4.42 10.11
C THR A 53 -5.16 5.02 8.80
N LYS A 54 -6.00 6.04 8.89
CA LYS A 54 -6.54 6.73 7.72
C LYS A 54 -5.53 7.77 7.23
N ASP A 55 -5.34 7.85 5.91
CA ASP A 55 -4.47 8.84 5.25
C ASP A 55 -3.07 8.92 5.88
N ARG A 56 -2.51 7.75 6.26
CA ARG A 56 -1.22 7.63 6.92
C ARG A 56 -0.64 6.25 6.70
N GLN A 57 0.68 6.18 6.66
CA GLN A 57 1.41 4.95 6.85
C GLN A 57 2.66 5.21 7.69
N PHE A 58 2.70 4.64 8.89
CA PHE A 58 3.79 4.85 9.85
C PHE A 58 4.03 6.34 10.15
N CYS A 59 5.21 6.88 9.83
CA CYS A 59 5.56 8.29 10.00
C CYS A 59 5.02 9.19 8.87
N ASP A 60 4.62 8.62 7.73
CA ASP A 60 4.16 9.37 6.56
C ASP A 60 2.68 9.68 6.68
N SER A 61 2.32 10.96 6.66
CA SER A 61 0.95 11.43 6.84
C SER A 61 0.47 12.20 5.62
N GLY A 62 -0.80 12.01 5.27
CA GLY A 62 -1.46 12.64 4.15
C GLY A 62 -2.16 11.62 3.26
N ASN A 63 -3.12 12.13 2.48
CA ASN A 63 -3.89 11.32 1.53
C ASN A 63 -3.05 10.47 0.56
N PRO A 64 -1.84 10.88 0.12
CA PRO A 64 -0.97 10.03 -0.69
C PRO A 64 -0.60 8.69 -0.04
N TYR A 65 -0.54 8.65 1.29
CA TYR A 65 -0.13 7.47 2.06
C TYR A 65 -1.31 6.64 2.56
N ARG A 66 -2.53 6.91 2.11
CA ARG A 66 -3.69 6.08 2.44
C ARG A 66 -3.48 4.66 1.93
N THR A 67 -3.93 3.69 2.71
CA THR A 67 -3.94 2.29 2.25
C THR A 67 -5.11 2.08 1.31
N ALA A 68 -4.84 1.59 0.10
CA ALA A 68 -5.85 1.23 -0.88
C ALA A 68 -5.44 -0.02 -1.68
N ILE A 69 -6.44 -0.75 -2.17
CA ILE A 69 -6.32 -1.83 -3.15
C ILE A 69 -7.08 -1.38 -4.40
N PHE A 70 -6.33 -1.15 -5.48
CA PHE A 70 -6.89 -0.74 -6.77
C PHE A 70 -7.09 -1.97 -7.66
N VAL A 71 -8.34 -2.38 -7.86
CA VAL A 71 -8.70 -3.63 -8.55
C VAL A 71 -8.94 -3.41 -10.04
N HIS A 72 -8.50 -4.34 -10.88
CA HIS A 72 -8.61 -4.22 -12.34
C HIS A 72 -9.88 -4.85 -12.92
N ASP A 73 -10.54 -5.75 -12.18
CA ASP A 73 -11.75 -6.45 -12.60
C ASP A 73 -12.62 -6.84 -11.39
N GLU A 74 -13.84 -7.33 -11.68
CA GLU A 74 -14.81 -7.75 -10.67
C GLU A 74 -14.34 -8.97 -9.86
N GLN A 75 -13.50 -9.85 -10.43
CA GLN A 75 -12.96 -10.99 -9.70
C GLN A 75 -11.98 -10.52 -8.63
N GLN A 76 -11.07 -9.61 -8.95
CA GLN A 76 -10.17 -8.97 -8.00
C GLN A 76 -10.94 -8.19 -6.93
N LYS A 77 -12.00 -7.48 -7.31
CA LYS A 77 -12.88 -6.78 -6.36
C LYS A 77 -13.49 -7.74 -5.35
N THR A 78 -14.11 -8.81 -5.84
CA THR A 78 -14.73 -9.85 -5.01
C THR A 78 -13.71 -10.47 -4.04
N LEU A 79 -12.51 -10.81 -4.53
CA LEU A 79 -11.45 -11.40 -3.73
C LEU A 79 -10.88 -10.41 -2.70
N ALA A 80 -10.70 -9.13 -3.06
CA ALA A 80 -10.22 -8.10 -2.15
C ALA A 80 -11.23 -7.84 -1.01
N GLU A 81 -12.51 -7.75 -1.34
CA GLU A 81 -13.58 -7.56 -0.35
C GLU A 81 -13.70 -8.77 0.58
N ALA A 82 -13.64 -9.98 0.03
CA ALA A 82 -13.64 -11.21 0.82
C ALA A 82 -12.41 -11.28 1.75
N SER A 83 -11.23 -10.91 1.25
CA SER A 83 -9.99 -10.87 2.04
C SER A 83 -10.07 -9.84 3.18
N LYS A 84 -10.57 -8.64 2.90
CA LYS A 84 -10.81 -7.60 3.93
C LYS A 84 -11.82 -8.07 4.98
N LYS A 85 -12.91 -8.73 4.56
CA LYS A 85 -13.92 -9.29 5.47
C LYS A 85 -13.34 -10.39 6.36
N ALA A 86 -12.57 -11.31 5.77
CA ALA A 86 -11.90 -12.38 6.51
C ALA A 86 -10.91 -11.82 7.53
N LEU A 87 -10.15 -10.78 7.16
CA LEU A 87 -9.24 -10.12 8.07
C LEU A 87 -9.99 -9.41 9.21
N SER A 88 -11.08 -8.71 8.92
CA SER A 88 -11.91 -8.07 9.96
C SER A 88 -12.38 -9.06 11.04
N GLY A 89 -12.66 -10.31 10.67
CA GLY A 89 -13.10 -11.35 11.61
C GLY A 89 -11.97 -11.98 12.44
N ASN A 90 -10.73 -11.96 11.94
CA ASN A 90 -9.60 -12.71 12.52
C ASN A 90 -8.39 -11.82 12.89
N LYS A 91 -8.52 -10.49 12.80
CA LYS A 91 -7.43 -9.56 13.08
C LYS A 91 -7.00 -9.64 14.55
N PRO A 92 -5.68 -9.61 14.85
CA PRO A 92 -5.15 -9.64 16.21
C PRO A 92 -5.20 -8.28 16.93
N PHE A 93 -5.69 -7.23 16.27
CA PHE A 93 -5.80 -5.87 16.79
C PHE A 93 -7.25 -5.40 16.84
N ARG A 94 -7.56 -4.35 17.62
CA ARG A 94 -8.95 -3.93 17.91
C ARG A 94 -9.50 -2.93 16.90
N GLU A 95 -8.63 -2.11 16.34
CA GLU A 95 -8.94 -1.02 15.44
C GLU A 95 -9.59 -1.52 14.13
N PRO A 96 -10.51 -0.75 13.54
CA PRO A 96 -11.15 -1.13 12.28
C PRO A 96 -10.16 -1.07 11.10
N ILE A 97 -10.45 -1.84 10.05
CA ILE A 97 -9.68 -1.78 8.79
C ILE A 97 -10.25 -0.66 7.93
N VAL A 98 -9.45 0.38 7.71
CA VAL A 98 -9.83 1.58 6.95
C VAL A 98 -9.35 1.53 5.49
N THR A 99 -8.64 0.49 5.08
CA THR A 99 -8.14 0.32 3.71
C THR A 99 -9.23 0.37 2.66
N GLU A 100 -9.04 1.20 1.64
CA GLU A 100 -9.98 1.37 0.53
C GLU A 100 -9.87 0.20 -0.46
N ILE A 101 -10.99 -0.19 -1.06
CA ILE A 101 -11.02 -1.06 -2.24
C ILE A 101 -11.73 -0.25 -3.32
N ALA A 102 -11.04 0.04 -4.42
CA ALA A 102 -11.53 0.90 -5.48
C ALA A 102 -11.11 0.36 -6.85
N ASN A 103 -11.88 0.68 -7.89
CA ASN A 103 -11.48 0.32 -9.26
C ASN A 103 -10.20 1.07 -9.65
N ALA A 104 -9.29 0.37 -10.31
CA ALA A 104 -8.07 0.95 -10.83
C ALA A 104 -8.39 2.04 -11.86
N THR A 105 -7.84 3.23 -11.65
CA THR A 105 -7.82 4.30 -12.66
C THR A 105 -6.49 4.27 -13.41
N ARG A 106 -6.19 5.31 -14.20
CA ARG A 106 -4.89 5.43 -14.86
C ARG A 106 -3.77 5.45 -13.81
N PHE A 107 -2.85 4.50 -13.95
CA PHE A 107 -1.61 4.47 -13.20
C PHE A 107 -0.57 5.35 -13.90
N TYR A 108 0.06 6.25 -13.16
CA TYR A 108 1.16 7.08 -13.63
C TYR A 108 2.45 6.58 -12.98
N PRO A 109 3.42 6.03 -13.73
CA PRO A 109 4.73 5.71 -13.19
C PRO A 109 5.36 6.92 -12.52
N ALA A 110 5.92 6.74 -11.32
CA ALA A 110 6.74 7.76 -10.68
C ALA A 110 8.06 7.94 -11.43
N GLU A 111 8.75 9.05 -11.19
CA GLU A 111 10.02 9.38 -11.82
C GLU A 111 11.09 8.30 -11.55
N ASP A 112 12.07 8.17 -12.45
CA ASP A 112 13.06 7.08 -12.44
C ASP A 112 13.88 6.97 -11.15
N TYR A 113 14.09 8.10 -10.46
CA TYR A 113 14.80 8.12 -9.20
C TYR A 113 14.01 7.47 -8.04
N HIS A 114 12.68 7.36 -8.17
CA HIS A 114 11.83 6.60 -7.24
C HIS A 114 11.79 5.10 -7.56
N GLN A 115 12.05 4.71 -8.81
CA GLN A 115 12.05 3.30 -9.19
C GLN A 115 13.21 2.57 -8.53
N ASP A 116 12.93 1.42 -7.91
CA ASP A 116 13.91 0.61 -7.16
C ASP A 116 14.68 1.38 -6.07
N TYR A 117 14.06 2.42 -5.48
CA TYR A 117 14.74 3.29 -4.51
C TYR A 117 15.44 2.52 -3.38
N TYR A 118 14.81 1.48 -2.83
CA TYR A 118 15.38 0.67 -1.75
C TYR A 118 16.66 -0.08 -2.16
N LYS A 119 16.83 -0.40 -3.44
CA LYS A 119 18.04 -1.03 -3.99
C LYS A 119 19.11 0.01 -4.33
N LYS A 120 18.69 1.15 -4.90
CA LYS A 120 19.59 2.24 -5.32
C LYS A 120 20.16 3.01 -4.12
N ASN A 121 19.40 3.15 -3.04
CA ASN A 121 19.76 3.94 -1.85
C ASN A 121 19.60 3.12 -0.56
N PRO A 122 20.25 1.96 -0.41
CA PRO A 122 19.94 0.99 0.64
C PRO A 122 20.21 1.52 2.05
N VAL A 123 21.27 2.32 2.25
CA VAL A 123 21.60 2.90 3.56
C VAL A 123 20.55 3.92 3.99
N ARG A 124 20.23 4.87 3.10
CA ARG A 124 19.23 5.92 3.35
C ARG A 124 17.84 5.31 3.57
N TYR A 125 17.46 4.32 2.75
CA TYR A 125 16.20 3.60 2.90
C TYR A 125 16.11 2.87 4.24
N LYS A 126 17.16 2.13 4.65
CA LYS A 126 17.17 1.44 5.95
C LYS A 126 17.07 2.41 7.12
N PHE A 127 17.83 3.50 7.09
CA PHE A 127 17.77 4.54 8.12
C PHE A 127 16.36 5.15 8.22
N TYR A 128 15.77 5.51 7.09
CA TYR A 128 14.41 6.04 7.05
C TYR A 128 13.38 5.04 7.56
N ARG A 129 13.38 3.79 7.05
CA ARG A 129 12.44 2.74 7.47
C ARG A 129 12.48 2.49 8.97
N LEU A 130 13.69 2.44 9.56
CA LEU A 130 13.87 2.26 10.99
C LEU A 130 13.30 3.42 11.79
N ASN A 131 13.67 4.66 11.46
CA ASN A 131 13.21 5.84 12.18
C ASN A 131 11.71 6.13 11.97
N CYS A 132 11.14 5.67 10.86
CA CYS A 132 9.72 5.76 10.59
C CYS A 132 8.89 4.82 11.48
N GLY A 133 9.53 3.88 12.19
CA GLY A 133 8.87 2.94 13.10
C GLY A 133 8.08 1.85 12.39
N ARG A 134 8.28 1.66 11.07
CA ARG A 134 7.54 0.71 10.24
C ARG A 134 7.56 -0.70 10.81
N ASP A 135 8.75 -1.22 11.04
CA ASP A 135 8.93 -2.61 11.47
C ASP A 135 8.39 -2.84 12.89
N ALA A 136 8.58 -1.86 13.77
CA ALA A 136 8.02 -1.89 15.12
C ALA A 136 6.49 -1.92 15.09
N ARG A 137 5.86 -1.08 14.25
CA ARG A 137 4.41 -1.04 14.12
C ARG A 137 3.85 -2.31 13.50
N LEU A 138 4.47 -2.84 12.45
CA LEU A 138 4.05 -4.11 11.86
C LEU A 138 4.18 -5.26 12.87
N LYS A 139 5.25 -5.30 13.68
CA LYS A 139 5.39 -6.29 14.76
C LYS A 139 4.32 -6.14 15.84
N GLN A 140 3.92 -4.92 16.20
CA GLN A 140 2.81 -4.70 17.13
C GLN A 140 1.48 -5.23 16.58
N LEU A 141 1.22 -5.06 15.28
CA LEU A 141 0.00 -5.52 14.64
C LEU A 141 -0.01 -7.03 14.38
N TRP A 142 1.11 -7.61 13.96
CA TRP A 142 1.12 -8.96 13.37
C TRP A 142 2.00 -9.97 14.12
N GLY A 143 2.79 -9.53 15.11
CA GLY A 143 3.78 -10.36 15.79
C GLY A 143 4.74 -10.99 14.79
N GLU A 144 4.96 -12.30 14.92
CA GLU A 144 5.82 -13.10 14.02
C GLU A 144 5.27 -13.21 12.58
N GLN A 145 4.01 -12.83 12.35
CA GLN A 145 3.42 -12.81 11.00
C GLN A 145 3.67 -11.49 10.26
N ALA A 146 4.37 -10.54 10.86
CA ALA A 146 4.74 -9.29 10.19
C ALA A 146 5.57 -9.59 8.93
N ALA A 147 5.25 -8.92 7.83
CA ALA A 147 6.08 -9.02 6.63
C ALA A 147 7.43 -8.36 6.89
N GLN A 148 8.51 -9.03 6.46
CA GLN A 148 9.88 -8.54 6.55
C GLN A 148 10.19 -7.54 5.44
#